data_AF-A0A380RCV8-F1
#
_entry.id   AF-A0A380RCV8-F1
#
_cell.length_a   1.000
_cell.length_b   1.000
_cell.length_c   1.000
_cell.angle_alpha   90.00
_cell.angle_beta   90.00
_cell.angle_gamma   90.00
#
_symmetry.space_group_name_H-M   'P 1'
#
loop_
_entity.id
_entity.type
_entity.pdbx_description
1 polymer ?
#
loop_
_entity_poly.entity_id
_entity_poly.type
_entity_poly.pdbx_seq_one_letter_code
_entity_poly.pdbx_strand_id
1 'polypeptide(L)'
;MQEMNPNYKNYKFLAGIWKNNDGSFTADLTVPENITVTYNGASLTRSFILTQTSTMTLSGTGGFMGMAMMMASSSGMVSKRYDDEDMQLGLEGSILKDGDKELYRINECWHTYNDYLCFKLTDLATNNVIDIRLIRAGKEQVATAPAGKYQCACGTYFDSKFCPNCGAQRKEEATFQCECGYNGPMSRFCPNCGKLVTAQTSSAADQEIEKRQILQHGWTESDGPGLYKLIFKDNCLKIYVIHYSNGIPMDLYKSTEYSFDPDSNGINMVVNGFKNTDHDIEEFAVYPKEWKLEDENNKTHFAIVKIWYGFGTLHMDLANWGNPNCFTVDLKMDDSVKIADPEAEPKAGWTCDNCGATNQTEDKCSECGADIIKEQLFGISEYATCMPPRQESLFVYRIDDKKLLVVRNKQRFFITADVIEPAMEIIRKYEIDKWEQYKDKMTGLMGGCQYVSYFDGEKMVGTSTNNMPGVGGAYNELMMLFTAQSKRVE
;
A
#
# COMPACT_ATOMS: atom_id res chain seq x y z
N MET A 1 -2.11 -25.38 9.25
CA MET A 1 -2.41 -24.27 8.32
C MET A 1 -1.82 -24.67 6.98
N GLN A 2 -2.65 -24.92 5.97
CA GLN A 2 -2.16 -25.08 4.60
C GLN A 2 -1.61 -23.73 4.15
N GLU A 3 -0.40 -23.71 3.60
CA GLU A 3 0.18 -22.50 3.00
C GLU A 3 -0.78 -21.98 1.92
N MET A 4 -1.20 -20.72 2.03
CA MET A 4 -1.99 -20.05 1.00
C MET A 4 -1.21 -20.07 -0.31
N ASN A 5 -1.83 -20.59 -1.38
CA ASN A 5 -1.25 -20.59 -2.71
C ASN A 5 -0.86 -19.15 -3.10
N PRO A 6 0.42 -18.85 -3.39
CA PRO A 6 0.88 -17.50 -3.70
C PRO A 6 0.17 -16.86 -4.91
N ASN A 7 -0.51 -17.66 -5.75
CA ASN A 7 -1.31 -17.18 -6.87
C ASN A 7 -2.76 -16.80 -6.50
N TYR A 8 -3.18 -16.91 -5.23
CA TYR A 8 -4.57 -16.65 -4.78
C TYR A 8 -5.15 -15.31 -5.26
N LYS A 9 -4.34 -14.24 -5.30
CA LYS A 9 -4.77 -12.92 -5.78
C LYS A 9 -5.21 -12.92 -7.25
N ASN A 10 -4.50 -13.66 -8.11
CA ASN A 10 -4.82 -13.73 -9.54
C ASN A 10 -6.09 -14.56 -9.80
N TYR A 11 -6.40 -15.53 -8.93
CA TYR A 11 -7.64 -16.30 -9.03
C TYR A 11 -8.89 -15.46 -8.75
N LYS A 12 -8.85 -14.54 -7.76
CA LYS A 12 -9.98 -13.63 -7.48
C LYS A 12 -10.35 -12.78 -8.69
N PHE A 13 -9.35 -12.35 -9.47
CA PHE A 13 -9.57 -11.52 -10.65
C PHE A 13 -10.33 -12.25 -11.77
N LEU A 14 -10.02 -13.52 -12.03
CA LEU A 14 -10.70 -14.32 -13.06
C LEU A 14 -12.00 -14.98 -12.60
N ALA A 15 -12.31 -14.93 -11.30
CA ALA A 15 -13.45 -15.61 -10.72
C ALA A 15 -14.78 -15.17 -11.34
N GLY A 16 -15.56 -16.13 -11.84
CA GLY A 16 -16.85 -15.88 -12.46
C GLY A 16 -17.20 -16.88 -13.53
N ILE A 17 -18.39 -16.71 -14.10
CA ILE A 17 -18.87 -17.47 -15.24
C ILE A 17 -18.58 -16.66 -16.50
N TRP A 18 -17.97 -17.29 -17.49
CA TRP A 18 -17.63 -16.70 -18.77
C TRP A 18 -18.41 -17.42 -19.86
N LYS A 19 -18.95 -16.67 -20.82
CA LYS A 19 -19.74 -17.23 -21.93
C LYS A 19 -19.44 -16.51 -23.23
N ASN A 20 -19.52 -17.21 -24.35
CA ASN A 20 -19.60 -16.57 -25.66
C ASN A 20 -21.02 -16.03 -25.91
N ASN A 21 -21.20 -15.30 -27.02
CA ASN A 21 -22.45 -14.58 -27.31
C ASN A 21 -23.69 -15.46 -27.42
N ASP A 22 -23.55 -16.68 -27.93
CA ASP A 22 -24.67 -17.63 -28.08
C ASP A 22 -24.82 -18.59 -26.89
N GLY A 23 -23.91 -18.51 -25.91
CA GLY A 23 -23.88 -19.39 -24.74
C GLY A 23 -23.49 -20.84 -25.04
N SER A 24 -23.05 -21.15 -26.26
CA SER A 24 -22.61 -22.51 -26.64
C SER A 24 -21.29 -22.92 -26.01
N PHE A 25 -20.47 -21.94 -25.61
CA PHE A 25 -19.22 -22.12 -24.87
C PHE A 25 -19.30 -21.41 -23.52
N THR A 26 -19.03 -22.13 -22.44
CA THR A 26 -18.94 -21.56 -21.10
C THR A 26 -17.66 -22.00 -20.39
N ALA A 27 -17.13 -21.12 -19.54
CA ALA A 27 -16.05 -21.42 -18.62
C ALA A 27 -16.42 -20.87 -17.22
N ASP A 28 -16.50 -21.75 -16.23
CA ASP A 28 -16.83 -21.42 -14.85
C ASP A 28 -15.58 -21.50 -13.98
N LEU A 29 -15.18 -20.35 -13.41
CA LEU A 29 -14.05 -20.17 -12.51
C LEU A 29 -14.51 -19.75 -11.10
N THR A 30 -15.73 -20.14 -10.68
CA THR A 30 -16.28 -19.78 -9.36
C THR A 30 -15.65 -20.56 -8.20
N VAL A 31 -15.09 -21.75 -8.48
CA VAL A 31 -14.38 -22.54 -7.48
C VAL A 31 -12.89 -22.18 -7.53
N PRO A 32 -12.32 -21.64 -6.44
CA PRO A 32 -10.88 -21.38 -6.38
C PRO A 32 -10.14 -22.67 -6.73
N GLU A 33 -9.16 -22.59 -7.65
CA GLU A 33 -8.32 -23.69 -8.15
C GLU A 33 -8.88 -24.53 -9.30
N ASN A 34 -10.19 -24.51 -9.61
CA ASN A 34 -10.75 -25.30 -10.70
C ASN A 34 -11.41 -24.43 -11.77
N ILE A 35 -11.35 -24.92 -13.00
CA ILE A 35 -12.12 -24.37 -14.13
C ILE A 35 -13.00 -25.48 -14.70
N THR A 36 -14.28 -25.18 -14.91
CA THR A 36 -15.21 -26.05 -15.64
C THR A 36 -15.51 -25.43 -17.00
N VAL A 37 -15.05 -26.07 -18.07
CA VAL A 37 -15.25 -25.65 -19.46
C VAL A 37 -16.30 -26.53 -20.11
N THR A 38 -17.27 -25.95 -20.81
CA THR A 38 -18.29 -26.68 -21.57
C THR A 38 -18.42 -26.10 -22.98
N TYR A 39 -18.44 -26.98 -24.00
CA TYR A 39 -18.65 -26.59 -25.40
C TYR A 39 -19.36 -27.68 -26.20
N ASN A 40 -20.50 -27.35 -26.82
CA ASN A 40 -21.26 -28.26 -27.69
C ASN A 40 -21.53 -29.65 -27.06
N GLY A 41 -21.89 -29.67 -25.76
CA GLY A 41 -22.16 -30.90 -24.99
C GLY A 41 -20.92 -31.58 -24.40
N ALA A 42 -19.71 -31.21 -24.84
CA ALA A 42 -18.47 -31.68 -24.25
C ALA A 42 -18.09 -30.84 -23.02
N SER A 43 -17.53 -31.46 -21.98
CA SER A 43 -17.08 -30.74 -20.78
C SER A 43 -15.73 -31.21 -20.25
N LEU A 44 -15.12 -30.36 -19.42
CA LEU A 44 -13.88 -30.61 -18.70
C LEU A 44 -13.92 -29.83 -17.39
N THR A 45 -13.67 -30.49 -16.25
CA THR A 45 -13.38 -29.83 -14.98
C THR A 45 -12.00 -30.24 -14.51
N ARG A 46 -11.09 -29.27 -14.29
CA ARG A 46 -9.75 -29.56 -13.79
C ARG A 46 -9.13 -28.37 -13.06
N SER A 47 -8.06 -28.65 -12.33
CA SER A 47 -7.20 -27.61 -11.82
C SER A 47 -6.33 -26.99 -12.93
N PHE A 48 -6.00 -25.72 -12.74
CA PHE A 48 -5.18 -24.95 -13.68
C PHE A 48 -4.13 -24.10 -12.94
N ILE A 49 -3.03 -23.86 -13.64
CA ILE A 49 -1.94 -22.99 -13.18
C ILE A 49 -2.06 -21.65 -13.90
N LEU A 50 -1.92 -20.55 -13.17
CA LEU A 50 -1.84 -19.21 -13.76
C LEU A 50 -0.38 -18.81 -13.94
N THR A 51 -0.04 -18.37 -15.15
CA THR A 51 1.26 -17.76 -15.45
C THR A 51 1.01 -16.34 -15.90
N GLN A 52 1.40 -15.34 -15.09
CA GLN A 52 1.29 -13.94 -15.47
C GLN A 52 2.33 -13.64 -16.54
N THR A 53 1.91 -13.09 -17.67
CA THR A 53 2.84 -12.62 -18.70
C THR A 53 3.35 -11.26 -18.23
N SER A 54 4.53 -11.22 -17.61
CA SER A 54 5.20 -9.95 -17.41
C SER A 54 5.38 -9.31 -18.80
N THR A 55 4.89 -8.07 -18.94
CA THR A 55 5.21 -7.23 -20.08
C THR A 55 6.72 -7.10 -20.11
N MET A 56 7.38 -7.89 -20.96
CA MET A 56 8.78 -7.67 -21.25
C MET A 56 8.83 -6.30 -21.89
N THR A 57 9.23 -5.33 -21.08
CA THR A 57 9.60 -4.01 -21.54
C THR A 57 10.70 -4.26 -22.55
N LEU A 58 10.38 -4.03 -23.82
CA LEU A 58 11.35 -3.96 -24.90
C LEU A 58 12.13 -2.64 -24.71
N SER A 59 12.82 -2.50 -23.58
CA SER A 59 13.80 -1.44 -23.40
C SER A 59 15.00 -1.83 -24.25
N GLY A 60 15.08 -1.22 -25.42
CA GLY A 60 16.29 -1.18 -26.21
C GLY A 60 17.39 -0.51 -25.40
N THR A 61 18.18 -1.30 -24.68
CA THR A 61 19.52 -0.91 -24.23
C THR A 61 20.50 -1.80 -24.96
N GLY A 62 21.08 -1.23 -26.03
CA GLY A 62 22.18 -1.83 -26.73
C GLY A 62 23.38 -2.04 -25.80
N GLY A 63 24.03 -3.19 -25.99
CA GLY A 63 25.39 -3.44 -25.55
C GLY A 63 25.51 -4.18 -24.23
N PHE A 64 25.35 -5.50 -24.25
CA PHE A 64 26.18 -6.46 -23.50
C PHE A 64 25.83 -7.89 -23.97
N MET A 65 26.24 -8.24 -25.20
CA MET A 65 26.28 -9.64 -25.62
C MET A 65 27.63 -10.22 -25.19
N GLY A 66 27.62 -11.07 -24.16
CA GLY A 66 28.79 -11.86 -23.80
C GLY A 66 28.60 -12.70 -22.54
N MET A 67 28.52 -14.02 -22.72
CA MET A 67 28.81 -15.06 -21.72
C MET A 67 27.75 -15.47 -20.67
N ALA A 68 26.49 -15.69 -21.06
CA ALA A 68 25.57 -16.44 -20.19
C ALA A 68 24.56 -17.32 -20.95
N MET A 69 25.03 -18.15 -21.89
CA MET A 69 24.20 -19.24 -22.43
C MET A 69 25.03 -20.50 -22.66
N MET A 70 25.21 -21.30 -21.61
CA MET A 70 25.23 -22.77 -21.67
C MET A 70 24.82 -23.27 -20.27
N MET A 71 23.98 -24.30 -20.21
CA MET A 71 23.37 -24.92 -19.00
C MET A 71 21.94 -24.44 -18.64
N ALA A 72 20.99 -24.69 -19.54
CA ALA A 72 19.62 -25.06 -19.14
C ALA A 72 19.00 -25.96 -20.22
N SER A 73 19.19 -27.26 -20.05
CA SER A 73 18.51 -28.30 -20.82
C SER A 73 17.32 -28.83 -20.03
N SER A 74 16.12 -28.36 -20.38
CA SER A 74 14.86 -29.14 -20.31
C SER A 74 13.71 -28.28 -20.85
N SER A 75 13.30 -28.56 -22.09
CA SER A 75 11.96 -28.33 -22.63
C SER A 75 11.22 -27.04 -22.22
N GLY A 76 11.86 -25.88 -22.35
CA GLY A 76 11.17 -24.60 -22.30
C GLY A 76 10.34 -24.40 -23.56
N MET A 77 9.10 -24.90 -23.58
CA MET A 77 8.12 -24.51 -24.58
C MET A 77 7.91 -23.01 -24.45
N VAL A 78 8.43 -22.24 -25.40
CA VAL A 78 8.06 -20.83 -25.55
C VAL A 78 6.61 -20.83 -26.02
N SER A 79 5.67 -20.67 -25.09
CA SER A 79 4.28 -20.44 -25.45
C SER A 79 4.22 -19.18 -26.33
N LYS A 80 3.45 -19.28 -27.41
CA LYS A 80 3.23 -18.17 -28.32
C LYS A 80 2.46 -17.10 -27.55
N ARG A 81 3.01 -15.89 -27.44
CA ARG A 81 2.33 -14.76 -26.80
C ARG A 81 1.42 -14.03 -27.77
N TYR A 82 0.25 -13.62 -27.31
CA TYR A 82 -0.62 -12.70 -28.04
C TYR A 82 -0.37 -11.25 -27.62
N ASP A 83 -0.60 -10.30 -28.53
CA ASP A 83 -0.33 -8.87 -28.29
C ASP A 83 -1.18 -8.28 -27.16
N ASP A 84 -2.31 -8.91 -26.83
CA ASP A 84 -3.25 -8.50 -25.78
C ASP A 84 -3.27 -9.44 -24.56
N GLU A 85 -2.35 -10.39 -24.46
CA GLU A 85 -2.31 -11.41 -23.39
C GLU A 85 -1.66 -10.90 -22.10
N ASP A 86 -2.40 -10.98 -20.99
CA ASP A 86 -1.94 -10.59 -19.65
C ASP A 86 -1.71 -11.79 -18.70
N MET A 87 -2.40 -12.89 -18.94
CA MET A 87 -2.26 -14.13 -18.17
C MET A 87 -2.51 -15.36 -19.04
N GLN A 88 -1.71 -16.39 -18.81
CA GLN A 88 -1.88 -17.70 -19.44
C GLN A 88 -2.44 -18.71 -18.43
N LEU A 89 -3.46 -19.47 -18.84
CA LEU A 89 -4.03 -20.57 -18.06
C LEU A 89 -3.45 -21.90 -18.57
N GLY A 90 -2.80 -22.65 -17.68
CA GLY A 90 -2.17 -23.95 -17.95
C GLY A 90 -3.16 -25.08 -18.23
N LEU A 91 -3.91 -24.96 -19.33
CA LEU A 91 -4.91 -25.92 -19.81
C LEU A 91 -4.49 -26.60 -21.13
N GLU A 92 -3.31 -26.28 -21.66
CA GLU A 92 -2.77 -26.86 -22.88
C GLU A 92 -2.78 -28.40 -22.84
N GLY A 93 -3.25 -29.00 -23.94
CA GLY A 93 -3.38 -30.44 -24.11
C GLY A 93 -4.60 -31.06 -23.42
N SER A 94 -5.40 -30.30 -22.67
CA SER A 94 -6.61 -30.83 -22.04
C SER A 94 -7.67 -31.21 -23.08
N ILE A 95 -8.52 -32.18 -22.76
CA ILE A 95 -9.53 -32.71 -23.69
C ILE A 95 -10.92 -32.52 -23.10
N LEU A 96 -11.82 -31.88 -23.86
CA LEU A 96 -13.25 -31.84 -23.56
C LEU A 96 -13.90 -33.11 -24.09
N LYS A 97 -14.72 -33.75 -23.24
CA LYS A 97 -15.37 -35.03 -23.55
C LYS A 97 -16.88 -34.94 -23.43
N ASP A 98 -17.59 -35.68 -24.26
CA ASP A 98 -19.01 -35.98 -24.11
C ASP A 98 -19.14 -37.47 -23.78
N GLY A 99 -19.40 -37.77 -22.51
CA GLY A 99 -19.22 -39.12 -21.96
C GLY A 99 -17.78 -39.62 -22.17
N ASP A 100 -17.63 -40.76 -22.84
CA ASP A 100 -16.32 -41.35 -23.15
C ASP A 100 -15.69 -40.81 -24.45
N LYS A 101 -16.42 -39.99 -25.22
CA LYS A 101 -15.98 -39.51 -26.52
C LYS A 101 -15.16 -38.23 -26.38
N GLU A 102 -13.92 -38.27 -26.85
CA GLU A 102 -13.04 -37.11 -26.95
C GLU A 102 -13.42 -36.26 -28.17
N LEU A 103 -13.79 -35.00 -27.95
CA LEU A 103 -14.32 -34.12 -29.01
C LEU A 103 -13.39 -32.96 -29.33
N TYR A 104 -12.86 -32.28 -28.31
CA TYR A 104 -12.04 -31.08 -28.51
C TYR A 104 -10.79 -31.14 -27.64
N ARG A 105 -9.65 -30.71 -28.19
CA ARG A 105 -8.42 -30.48 -27.42
C ARG A 105 -8.22 -28.98 -27.21
N ILE A 106 -8.02 -28.55 -25.98
CA ILE A 106 -7.56 -27.19 -25.66
C ILE A 106 -6.09 -27.10 -26.04
N ASN A 107 -5.76 -26.28 -27.04
CA ASN A 107 -4.39 -25.97 -27.37
C ASN A 107 -3.87 -24.87 -26.46
N GLU A 108 -4.65 -23.80 -26.29
CA GLU A 108 -4.22 -22.61 -25.55
C GLU A 108 -5.42 -21.99 -24.82
N CYS A 109 -5.17 -21.41 -23.65
CA CYS A 109 -6.15 -20.63 -22.88
C CYS A 109 -5.43 -19.45 -22.23
N TRP A 110 -5.95 -18.25 -22.45
CA TRP A 110 -5.35 -17.02 -21.94
C TRP A 110 -6.42 -15.98 -21.64
N HIS A 111 -6.09 -15.04 -20.78
CA HIS A 111 -6.86 -13.84 -20.52
C HIS A 111 -6.21 -12.66 -21.24
N THR A 112 -7.01 -11.63 -21.55
CA THR A 112 -6.54 -10.42 -22.22
C THR A 112 -6.79 -9.18 -21.38
N TYR A 113 -6.01 -8.11 -21.58
CA TYR A 113 -6.23 -6.80 -20.92
C TYR A 113 -7.65 -6.22 -21.09
N ASN A 114 -8.38 -6.63 -22.13
CA ASN A 114 -9.75 -6.19 -22.38
C ASN A 114 -10.83 -7.05 -21.68
N ASP A 115 -10.49 -7.80 -20.63
CA ASP A 115 -11.40 -8.67 -19.85
C ASP A 115 -12.12 -9.71 -20.72
N TYR A 116 -11.37 -10.35 -21.63
CA TYR A 116 -11.81 -11.54 -22.38
C TYR A 116 -11.05 -12.77 -21.90
N LEU A 117 -11.76 -13.89 -21.80
CA LEU A 117 -11.16 -15.21 -21.65
C LEU A 117 -11.17 -15.92 -23.00
N CYS A 118 -9.99 -16.22 -23.52
CA CYS A 118 -9.77 -16.76 -24.86
C CYS A 118 -9.39 -18.24 -24.81
N PHE A 119 -9.89 -19.01 -25.77
CA PHE A 119 -9.58 -20.42 -25.96
C PHE A 119 -9.25 -20.69 -27.43
N LYS A 120 -8.20 -21.47 -27.65
CA LYS A 120 -7.93 -22.09 -28.96
C LYS A 120 -8.10 -23.60 -28.83
N LEU A 121 -9.04 -24.15 -29.58
CA LEU A 121 -9.36 -25.58 -29.56
C LEU A 121 -9.00 -26.24 -30.89
N THR A 122 -8.74 -27.54 -30.86
CA THR A 122 -8.76 -28.42 -32.04
C THR A 122 -9.94 -29.37 -31.95
N ASP A 123 -10.84 -29.35 -32.93
CA ASP A 123 -11.85 -30.39 -33.11
C ASP A 123 -11.15 -31.69 -33.54
N LEU A 124 -11.27 -32.74 -32.73
CA LEU A 124 -10.56 -34.01 -32.95
C LEU A 124 -11.13 -34.84 -34.11
N ALA A 125 -12.36 -34.58 -34.54
CA ALA A 125 -12.97 -35.28 -35.67
C ALA A 125 -12.55 -34.65 -37.00
N THR A 126 -12.47 -33.32 -37.06
CA THR A 126 -12.19 -32.57 -38.30
C THR A 126 -10.77 -32.04 -38.39
N ASN A 127 -10.03 -32.04 -37.28
CA ASN A 127 -8.72 -31.40 -37.10
C ASN A 127 -8.72 -29.88 -37.37
N ASN A 128 -9.90 -29.25 -37.31
CA ASN A 128 -10.04 -27.80 -37.45
C ASN A 128 -9.71 -27.09 -36.15
N VAL A 129 -9.02 -25.96 -36.25
CA VAL A 129 -8.74 -25.07 -35.11
C VAL A 129 -9.87 -24.06 -34.97
N ILE A 130 -10.35 -23.87 -33.74
CA ILE A 130 -11.45 -23.00 -33.38
C ILE A 130 -10.95 -21.99 -32.34
N ASP A 131 -11.03 -20.70 -32.64
CA ASP A 131 -10.73 -19.62 -31.69
C ASP A 131 -12.03 -19.09 -31.09
N ILE A 132 -12.10 -19.06 -29.75
CA ILE A 132 -13.30 -18.68 -29.01
C ILE A 132 -12.93 -17.60 -27.99
N ARG A 133 -13.75 -16.54 -27.94
CA ARG A 133 -13.66 -15.48 -26.95
C ARG A 133 -14.89 -15.48 -26.07
N LEU A 134 -14.67 -15.42 -24.76
CA LEU A 134 -15.72 -15.37 -23.76
C LEU A 134 -15.72 -14.02 -23.06
N ILE A 135 -16.92 -13.57 -22.72
CA ILE A 135 -17.18 -12.41 -21.87
C ILE A 135 -17.73 -12.89 -20.54
N ARG A 136 -17.46 -12.13 -19.48
CA ARG A 136 -17.97 -12.45 -18.14
C ARG A 136 -19.49 -12.28 -18.10
N ALA A 137 -20.20 -13.30 -17.65
CA ALA A 137 -21.64 -13.27 -17.43
C ALA A 137 -22.00 -12.16 -16.44
N GLY A 138 -22.98 -11.32 -16.78
CA GLY A 138 -23.36 -10.13 -16.01
C GLY A 138 -22.67 -8.83 -16.46
N LYS A 139 -21.60 -8.91 -17.26
CA LYS A 139 -21.07 -7.77 -18.03
C LYS A 139 -21.53 -7.88 -19.49
N GLU A 140 -22.83 -7.73 -19.72
CA GLU A 140 -23.33 -7.55 -21.09
C GLU A 140 -22.88 -6.17 -21.58
N GLN A 141 -21.80 -6.15 -22.37
CA GLN A 141 -21.45 -4.96 -23.12
C GLN A 141 -22.54 -4.72 -24.16
N VAL A 142 -23.22 -3.56 -24.04
CA VAL A 142 -23.97 -2.96 -25.12
C VAL A 142 -23.04 -2.89 -26.32
N ALA A 143 -23.37 -3.60 -27.40
CA ALA A 143 -22.61 -3.55 -28.64
C ALA A 143 -22.39 -2.09 -29.01
N THR A 144 -21.13 -1.65 -28.93
CA THR A 144 -20.75 -0.27 -29.15
C THR A 144 -21.04 0.03 -30.61
N ALA A 145 -22.04 0.88 -30.87
CA ALA A 145 -22.27 1.40 -32.21
C ALA A 145 -20.97 2.06 -32.72
N PRO A 146 -20.66 1.99 -34.03
CA PRO A 146 -19.55 2.76 -34.59
C PRO A 146 -19.69 4.21 -34.14
N ALA A 147 -18.64 4.75 -33.53
CA ALA A 147 -18.65 6.03 -32.83
C ALA A 147 -19.40 7.09 -33.67
N GLY A 148 -20.51 7.60 -33.12
CA GLY A 148 -21.34 8.64 -33.73
C GLY A 148 -22.60 8.20 -34.49
N LYS A 149 -23.01 6.92 -34.49
CA LYS A 149 -24.25 6.48 -35.17
C LYS A 149 -25.26 5.80 -34.22
N TYR A 150 -26.55 6.14 -34.37
CA TYR A 150 -27.66 5.55 -33.62
C TYR A 150 -28.31 4.41 -34.38
N GLN A 151 -28.61 3.30 -33.72
CA GLN A 151 -29.35 2.19 -34.33
C GLN A 151 -30.87 2.42 -34.19
N CYS A 152 -31.57 2.47 -35.31
CA CYS A 152 -33.03 2.50 -35.33
C CYS A 152 -33.60 1.11 -34.99
N ALA A 153 -34.83 1.04 -34.47
CA ALA A 153 -35.56 -0.22 -34.29
C ALA A 153 -35.73 -1.03 -35.60
N CYS A 154 -35.62 -0.39 -36.77
CA CYS A 154 -35.60 -1.08 -38.07
C CYS A 154 -34.22 -1.65 -38.45
N GLY A 155 -33.22 -1.58 -37.56
CA GLY A 155 -31.87 -2.12 -37.75
C GLY A 155 -30.88 -1.19 -38.48
N THR A 156 -31.34 -0.03 -38.98
CA THR A 156 -30.49 0.92 -39.72
C THR A 156 -29.73 1.85 -38.77
N TYR A 157 -28.43 2.06 -39.02
CA TYR A 157 -27.62 3.05 -38.31
C TYR A 157 -27.66 4.42 -39.00
N PHE A 158 -27.88 5.49 -38.24
CA PHE A 158 -28.00 6.85 -38.76
C PHE A 158 -27.53 7.90 -37.75
N ASP A 159 -27.15 9.07 -38.22
CA ASP A 159 -26.64 10.22 -37.45
C ASP A 159 -27.61 11.42 -37.44
N SER A 160 -28.60 11.44 -38.34
CA SER A 160 -29.62 12.49 -38.44
C SER A 160 -30.74 12.34 -37.38
N LYS A 161 -31.62 13.36 -37.25
CA LYS A 161 -32.76 13.32 -36.30
C LYS A 161 -33.81 12.25 -36.62
N PHE A 162 -33.89 11.82 -37.88
CA PHE A 162 -34.89 10.87 -38.37
C PHE A 162 -34.21 9.76 -39.14
N CYS A 163 -34.60 8.51 -38.87
CA CYS A 163 -34.08 7.37 -39.60
C CYS A 163 -34.39 7.54 -41.09
N PRO A 164 -33.40 7.54 -41.99
CA PRO A 164 -33.64 7.71 -43.44
C PRO A 164 -34.41 6.54 -44.04
N ASN A 165 -34.47 5.39 -43.36
CA ASN A 165 -35.14 4.20 -43.84
C ASN A 165 -36.63 4.16 -43.45
N CYS A 166 -36.97 4.44 -42.18
CA CYS A 166 -38.34 4.32 -41.69
C CYS A 166 -38.98 5.65 -41.23
N GLY A 167 -38.26 6.76 -41.27
CA GLY A 167 -38.73 8.08 -40.83
C GLY A 167 -38.91 8.23 -39.32
N ALA A 168 -38.62 7.20 -38.52
CA ALA A 168 -38.75 7.27 -37.07
C ALA A 168 -37.75 8.28 -36.47
N GLN A 169 -38.23 9.15 -35.59
CA GLN A 169 -37.39 10.10 -34.87
C GLN A 169 -36.50 9.35 -33.87
N ARG A 170 -35.25 9.77 -33.75
CA ARG A 170 -34.33 9.29 -32.71
C ARG A 170 -34.98 9.48 -31.32
N LYS A 171 -35.06 8.42 -30.52
CA LYS A 171 -35.41 8.53 -29.09
C LYS A 171 -34.21 9.16 -28.38
N GLU A 172 -34.33 10.41 -27.97
CA GLU A 172 -33.36 11.04 -27.08
C GLU A 172 -33.71 10.59 -25.65
N GLU A 173 -32.80 9.86 -25.00
CA GLU A 173 -33.03 9.26 -23.67
C GLU A 173 -33.02 10.29 -22.53
N ALA A 174 -32.87 11.58 -22.82
CA ALA A 174 -32.87 12.63 -21.84
C ALA A 174 -34.28 13.23 -21.67
N THR A 175 -35.15 12.54 -20.93
CA THR A 175 -36.36 13.14 -20.36
C THR A 175 -36.00 13.81 -19.04
N PHE A 176 -36.49 15.03 -18.81
CA PHE A 176 -36.33 15.72 -17.52
C PHE A 176 -37.69 15.86 -16.82
N GLN A 177 -37.68 15.76 -15.50
CA GLN A 177 -38.84 16.03 -14.67
C GLN A 177 -38.70 17.42 -14.04
N CYS A 178 -39.62 18.32 -14.36
CA CYS A 178 -39.67 19.66 -13.78
C CYS A 178 -40.44 19.63 -12.45
N GLU A 179 -40.06 20.47 -11.49
CA GLU A 179 -40.81 20.68 -10.23
C GLU A 179 -42.29 21.04 -10.46
N CYS A 180 -42.64 21.61 -11.62
CA CYS A 180 -44.02 21.92 -11.98
C CYS A 180 -44.83 20.70 -12.48
N GLY A 181 -44.27 19.49 -12.42
CA GLY A 181 -44.91 18.24 -12.84
C GLY A 181 -44.80 17.91 -14.34
N TYR A 182 -44.01 18.67 -15.13
CA TYR A 182 -43.78 18.35 -16.54
C TYR A 182 -42.75 17.22 -16.69
N ASN A 183 -43.05 16.23 -17.54
CA ASN A 183 -42.13 15.17 -17.93
C ASN A 183 -42.08 15.12 -19.47
N GLY A 184 -40.90 15.35 -20.04
CA GLY A 184 -40.73 15.43 -21.49
C GLY A 184 -39.28 15.63 -21.93
N PRO A 185 -39.02 15.77 -23.24
CA PRO A 185 -37.66 15.89 -23.78
C PRO A 185 -36.94 17.13 -23.27
N MET A 186 -35.64 17.02 -23.01
CA MET A 186 -34.81 18.13 -22.53
C MET A 186 -34.91 19.37 -23.43
N SER A 187 -35.31 20.49 -22.82
CA SER A 187 -35.28 21.84 -23.36
C SER A 187 -34.63 22.73 -22.30
N ARG A 188 -33.90 23.79 -22.71
CA ARG A 188 -33.30 24.75 -21.76
C ARG A 188 -34.33 25.40 -20.84
N PHE A 189 -35.60 25.45 -21.26
CA PHE A 189 -36.71 25.96 -20.48
C PHE A 189 -37.81 24.93 -20.41
N CYS A 190 -38.42 24.76 -19.23
CA CYS A 190 -39.61 23.96 -19.11
C CYS A 190 -40.74 24.59 -19.93
N PRO A 191 -41.32 23.88 -20.91
CA PRO A 191 -42.37 24.44 -21.75
C PRO A 191 -43.65 24.76 -20.97
N ASN A 192 -43.82 24.19 -19.77
CA ASN A 192 -45.01 24.42 -18.95
C ASN A 192 -44.87 25.60 -17.98
N CYS A 193 -43.68 25.86 -17.44
CA CYS A 193 -43.48 26.89 -16.41
C CYS A 193 -42.44 27.96 -16.75
N GLY A 194 -41.74 27.83 -17.88
CA GLY A 194 -40.73 28.78 -18.34
C GLY A 194 -39.45 28.84 -17.51
N LYS A 195 -39.33 28.05 -16.43
CA LYS A 195 -38.11 28.00 -15.62
C LYS A 195 -36.99 27.26 -16.36
N LEU A 196 -35.77 27.72 -16.17
CA LEU A 196 -34.57 27.09 -16.74
C LEU A 196 -34.44 25.67 -16.18
N VAL A 197 -34.28 24.69 -17.06
CA VAL A 197 -33.99 23.31 -16.66
C VAL A 197 -32.49 23.23 -16.40
N THR A 198 -32.09 23.44 -15.16
CA THR A 198 -30.76 23.01 -14.71
C THR A 198 -30.77 21.49 -14.74
N ALA A 199 -30.30 20.90 -15.85
CA ALA A 199 -29.78 19.55 -15.79
C ALA A 199 -28.77 19.56 -14.62
N GLN A 200 -28.98 18.72 -13.62
CA GLN A 200 -28.03 18.54 -12.53
C GLN A 200 -26.78 17.84 -13.07
N THR A 201 -25.99 18.54 -13.90
CA THR A 201 -24.55 18.38 -13.87
C THR A 201 -24.12 19.05 -12.57
N SER A 202 -23.85 18.24 -11.54
CA SER A 202 -23.12 18.73 -10.37
C SER A 202 -21.92 19.52 -10.88
N SER A 203 -21.76 20.75 -10.40
CA SER A 203 -20.64 21.58 -10.83
C SER A 203 -19.32 20.88 -10.45
N ALA A 204 -18.21 21.22 -11.10
CA ALA A 204 -16.90 20.66 -10.72
C ALA A 204 -16.61 20.83 -9.21
N ALA A 205 -17.11 21.93 -8.62
CA ALA A 205 -17.04 22.17 -7.18
C ALA A 205 -17.86 21.16 -6.37
N ASP A 206 -19.06 20.80 -6.82
CA ASP A 206 -19.91 19.80 -6.13
C ASP A 206 -19.28 18.40 -6.18
N GLN A 207 -18.67 18.03 -7.31
CA GLN A 207 -17.93 16.76 -7.45
C GLN A 207 -16.70 16.71 -6.54
N GLU A 208 -15.99 17.82 -6.37
CA GLU A 208 -14.85 17.90 -5.45
C GLU A 208 -15.32 17.79 -3.98
N ILE A 209 -16.45 18.39 -3.64
CA ILE A 209 -17.06 18.25 -2.31
C ILE A 209 -17.40 16.79 -2.02
N GLU A 210 -18.01 16.08 -2.98
CA GLU A 210 -18.35 14.66 -2.84
C GLU A 210 -17.11 13.78 -2.65
N LYS A 211 -16.06 13.98 -3.47
CA LYS A 211 -14.77 13.28 -3.32
C LYS A 211 -14.13 13.53 -1.95
N ARG A 212 -14.19 14.76 -1.45
CA ARG A 212 -13.70 15.13 -0.12
C ARG A 212 -14.50 14.46 1.00
N GLN A 213 -15.82 14.35 0.84
CA GLN A 213 -16.68 13.68 1.82
C GLN A 213 -16.37 12.19 1.92
N ILE A 214 -16.12 11.51 0.79
CA ILE A 214 -15.69 10.09 0.78
C ILE A 214 -14.42 9.91 1.60
N LEU A 215 -13.41 10.78 1.44
CA LEU A 215 -12.16 10.61 2.17
C LEU A 215 -12.29 10.85 3.68
N GLN A 216 -13.24 11.66 4.15
CA GLN A 216 -13.38 12.04 5.57
C GLN A 216 -13.73 10.90 6.53
N HIS A 217 -13.93 9.69 6.01
CA HIS A 217 -14.11 8.48 6.79
C HIS A 217 -12.79 7.93 7.36
N GLY A 218 -12.92 7.04 8.34
CA GLY A 218 -11.81 6.15 8.74
C GLY A 218 -11.65 5.01 7.74
N TRP A 219 -10.43 4.54 7.54
CA TRP A 219 -10.13 3.46 6.60
C TRP A 219 -9.22 2.42 7.24
N THR A 220 -9.54 1.15 7.03
CA THR A 220 -8.74 0.01 7.53
C THR A 220 -8.57 -1.03 6.43
N GLU A 221 -7.54 -1.87 6.55
CA GLU A 221 -7.29 -2.98 5.63
C GLU A 221 -8.52 -3.90 5.48
N SER A 222 -8.92 -4.17 4.23
CA SER A 222 -10.11 -4.97 3.92
C SER A 222 -9.96 -6.44 4.30
N ASP A 223 -8.86 -7.05 3.82
CA ASP A 223 -8.62 -8.50 3.77
C ASP A 223 -7.50 -8.98 4.73
N GLY A 224 -7.02 -8.13 5.63
CA GLY A 224 -5.86 -8.42 6.48
C GLY A 224 -6.08 -8.19 7.98
N PRO A 225 -5.00 -8.27 8.77
CA PRO A 225 -5.05 -8.15 10.24
C PRO A 225 -5.44 -6.76 10.75
N GLY A 226 -5.75 -5.80 9.86
CA GLY A 226 -5.92 -4.40 10.23
C GLY A 226 -4.58 -3.71 10.44
N LEU A 227 -3.56 -4.10 9.65
CA LEU A 227 -2.22 -3.55 9.78
C LEU A 227 -2.13 -2.11 9.29
N TYR A 228 -3.07 -1.68 8.43
CA TYR A 228 -3.10 -0.36 7.83
C TYR A 228 -4.34 0.38 8.28
N LYS A 229 -4.16 1.58 8.82
CA LYS A 229 -5.24 2.49 9.23
C LYS A 229 -4.96 3.88 8.68
N LEU A 230 -5.97 4.49 8.05
CA LEU A 230 -5.88 5.83 7.50
C LEU A 230 -7.06 6.68 7.97
N ILE A 231 -6.81 7.97 8.19
CA ILE A 231 -7.84 8.99 8.43
C ILE A 231 -7.47 10.22 7.61
N PHE A 232 -8.44 10.74 6.86
CA PHE A 232 -8.32 12.06 6.24
C PHE A 232 -9.16 13.06 7.02
N LYS A 233 -8.52 14.08 7.58
CA LYS A 233 -9.22 15.12 8.33
C LYS A 233 -8.50 16.45 8.18
N ASP A 234 -9.25 17.52 7.94
CA ASP A 234 -8.71 18.89 7.86
C ASP A 234 -7.52 19.04 6.88
N ASN A 235 -7.62 18.45 5.68
CA ASN A 235 -6.54 18.35 4.66
C ASN A 235 -5.26 17.62 5.12
N CYS A 236 -5.32 16.96 6.28
CA CYS A 236 -4.27 16.11 6.79
C CYS A 236 -4.64 14.65 6.59
N LEU A 237 -3.68 13.89 6.07
CA LEU A 237 -3.70 12.43 6.01
C LEU A 237 -2.87 11.90 7.18
N LYS A 238 -3.53 11.15 8.05
CA LYS A 238 -2.90 10.39 9.13
C LYS A 238 -2.88 8.92 8.75
N ILE A 239 -1.71 8.32 8.80
CA ILE A 239 -1.47 6.93 8.44
C ILE A 239 -0.79 6.24 9.61
N TYR A 240 -1.30 5.06 9.94
CA TYR A 240 -0.72 4.18 10.92
C TYR A 240 -0.57 2.78 10.32
N VAL A 241 0.65 2.26 10.35
CA VAL A 241 1.01 0.95 9.79
C VAL A 241 1.73 0.12 10.84
N ILE A 242 1.22 -1.08 11.12
CA ILE A 242 1.91 -2.08 11.91
C ILE A 242 2.77 -2.92 10.97
N HIS A 243 4.09 -2.71 11.00
CA HIS A 243 5.06 -3.46 10.20
C HIS A 243 5.82 -4.47 11.07
N TYR A 244 6.12 -5.65 10.52
CA TYR A 244 6.93 -6.65 11.22
C TYR A 244 8.34 -6.69 10.63
N SER A 245 9.35 -6.29 11.41
CA SER A 245 10.76 -6.45 11.05
C SER A 245 11.38 -7.53 11.91
N ASN A 246 11.91 -8.59 11.29
CA ASN A 246 12.46 -9.77 11.97
C ASN A 246 11.48 -10.39 12.99
N GLY A 247 10.18 -10.38 12.68
CA GLY A 247 9.12 -10.91 13.55
C GLY A 247 8.70 -10.01 14.71
N ILE A 248 9.31 -8.82 14.84
CA ILE A 248 8.95 -7.84 15.88
C ILE A 248 8.01 -6.79 15.25
N PRO A 249 6.81 -6.56 15.84
CA PRO A 249 5.92 -5.49 15.38
C PRO A 249 6.54 -4.12 15.68
N MET A 250 6.40 -3.23 14.71
CA MET A 250 6.83 -1.85 14.74
C MET A 250 5.67 -0.98 14.27
N ASP A 251 5.36 0.02 15.07
CA ASP A 251 4.35 1.01 14.77
C ASP A 251 4.97 2.12 13.94
N LEU A 252 4.52 2.26 12.70
CA LEU A 252 4.91 3.33 11.80
C LEU A 252 3.76 4.32 11.74
N TYR A 253 3.99 5.54 12.22
CA TYR A 253 3.02 6.61 12.18
C TYR A 253 3.51 7.73 11.27
N LYS A 254 2.59 8.31 10.49
CA LYS A 254 2.84 9.52 9.72
C LYS A 254 1.61 10.41 9.68
N SER A 255 1.84 11.71 9.86
CA SER A 255 0.88 12.77 9.60
C SER A 255 1.44 13.65 8.49
N THR A 256 0.69 13.85 7.41
CA THR A 256 1.14 14.65 6.26
C THR A 256 -0.02 15.33 5.56
N GLU A 257 0.24 16.45 4.89
CA GLU A 257 -0.73 17.08 3.99
C GLU A 257 -0.93 16.19 2.75
N TYR A 258 -2.13 16.21 2.19
CA TYR A 258 -2.41 15.60 0.90
C TYR A 258 -3.02 16.60 -0.07
N SER A 259 -2.92 16.31 -1.37
CA SER A 259 -3.55 17.11 -2.42
C SER A 259 -4.39 16.23 -3.34
N PHE A 260 -5.55 16.75 -3.75
CA PHE A 260 -6.29 16.24 -4.90
C PHE A 260 -5.67 16.86 -6.13
N ASP A 261 -5.31 16.04 -7.11
CA ASP A 261 -4.73 16.55 -8.34
C ASP A 261 -5.62 16.17 -9.55
N PRO A 262 -6.38 17.12 -10.11
CA PRO A 262 -7.16 16.89 -11.32
C PRO A 262 -6.33 17.04 -12.63
N ASP A 263 -5.11 17.59 -12.58
CA ASP A 263 -4.32 17.96 -13.77
C ASP A 263 -2.86 17.40 -13.77
N SER A 264 -2.50 16.52 -12.84
CA SER A 264 -1.17 15.87 -12.80
C SER A 264 -0.97 14.81 -13.88
N ASN A 265 -0.84 15.29 -15.12
CA ASN A 265 0.14 14.72 -16.04
C ASN A 265 1.60 14.99 -15.59
N GLY A 266 1.88 15.38 -14.34
CA GLY A 266 3.07 16.21 -14.11
C GLY A 266 3.67 16.39 -12.73
N ILE A 267 3.19 15.78 -11.65
CA ILE A 267 4.17 15.38 -10.63
C ILE A 267 4.54 13.95 -10.96
N ASN A 268 5.48 13.85 -11.91
CA ASN A 268 6.46 12.78 -11.92
C ASN A 268 7.16 12.78 -10.55
N MET A 269 6.47 12.35 -9.49
CA MET A 269 7.14 11.68 -8.41
C MET A 269 7.53 10.32 -8.99
N VAL A 270 8.52 10.34 -9.89
CA VAL A 270 9.48 9.25 -10.00
C VAL A 270 10.19 9.29 -8.66
N VAL A 271 9.51 8.79 -7.63
CA VAL A 271 10.14 8.47 -6.37
C VAL A 271 11.12 7.36 -6.74
N ASN A 272 12.39 7.69 -6.93
CA ASN A 272 13.45 6.70 -7.16
C ASN A 272 13.15 5.60 -8.20
N GLY A 273 12.41 5.89 -9.28
CA GLY A 273 12.11 4.91 -10.33
C GLY A 273 10.78 4.16 -10.21
N PHE A 274 9.96 4.43 -9.18
CA PHE A 274 8.59 3.91 -9.12
C PHE A 274 7.72 4.69 -10.11
N LYS A 275 7.18 4.00 -11.12
CA LYS A 275 6.20 4.59 -12.04
C LYS A 275 4.84 4.63 -11.36
N ASN A 276 4.12 5.73 -11.55
CA ASN A 276 2.69 5.77 -11.25
C ASN A 276 2.02 4.65 -12.07
N THR A 277 1.43 3.69 -11.39
CA THR A 277 0.62 2.66 -12.02
C THR A 277 -0.78 3.21 -12.18
N ASP A 278 -1.14 3.62 -13.40
CA ASP A 278 -2.54 3.92 -13.71
C ASP A 278 -3.38 2.67 -13.47
N HIS A 279 -4.51 2.83 -12.79
CA HIS A 279 -5.47 1.75 -12.58
C HIS A 279 -6.70 2.04 -13.44
N ASP A 280 -7.14 1.05 -14.24
CA ASP A 280 -8.25 1.20 -15.20
C ASP A 280 -9.60 1.59 -14.54
N ILE A 281 -9.65 1.55 -13.21
CA ILE A 281 -10.85 1.65 -12.39
C ILE A 281 -10.74 2.81 -11.38
N GLU A 282 -9.71 3.63 -11.52
CA GLU A 282 -9.47 4.81 -10.69
C GLU A 282 -10.50 5.90 -10.99
N GLU A 283 -11.30 6.29 -9.99
CA GLU A 283 -12.24 7.41 -10.06
C GLU A 283 -11.55 8.73 -9.67
N PHE A 284 -10.68 8.67 -8.65
CA PHE A 284 -9.79 9.77 -8.27
C PHE A 284 -8.61 9.26 -7.42
N ALA A 285 -7.55 10.07 -7.36
CA ALA A 285 -6.39 9.81 -6.51
C ALA A 285 -6.02 11.03 -5.64
N VAL A 286 -5.35 10.73 -4.54
CA VAL A 286 -4.69 11.69 -3.66
C VAL A 286 -3.25 11.29 -3.43
N TYR A 287 -2.39 12.31 -3.37
CA TYR A 287 -0.96 12.12 -3.20
C TYR A 287 -0.52 12.73 -1.86
N PRO A 288 0.08 11.93 -0.96
CA PRO A 288 0.69 12.46 0.26
C PRO A 288 1.91 13.30 -0.10
N LYS A 289 2.06 14.47 0.55
CA LYS A 289 3.23 15.34 0.36
C LYS A 289 4.51 14.67 0.87
N GLU A 290 4.41 13.94 1.98
CA GLU A 290 5.47 13.06 2.47
C GLU A 290 5.02 11.60 2.40
N TRP A 291 5.70 10.82 1.57
CA TRP A 291 5.33 9.44 1.25
C TRP A 291 6.10 8.40 2.07
N LYS A 292 7.14 8.78 2.80
CA LYS A 292 7.98 7.81 3.53
C LYS A 292 7.39 7.45 4.87
N LEU A 293 7.24 6.14 5.09
CA LEU A 293 6.98 5.55 6.39
C LEU A 293 8.33 5.08 6.96
N GLU A 294 8.85 5.86 7.89
CA GLU A 294 10.15 5.65 8.53
C GLU A 294 9.95 5.17 9.97
N ASP A 295 10.85 4.32 10.46
CA ASP A 295 10.88 3.96 11.87
C ASP A 295 11.54 5.05 12.74
N GLU A 296 11.61 4.80 14.05
CA GLU A 296 12.28 5.65 15.04
C GLU A 296 13.77 5.96 14.72
N ASN A 297 14.40 5.20 13.83
CA ASN A 297 15.79 5.40 13.40
C ASN A 297 15.90 6.11 12.05
N ASN A 298 14.81 6.70 11.55
CA ASN A 298 14.68 7.27 10.21
C ASN A 298 14.98 6.28 9.08
N LYS A 299 14.82 4.98 9.31
CA LYS A 299 14.93 3.97 8.25
C LYS A 299 13.58 3.87 7.57
N THR A 300 13.54 4.20 6.28
CA THR A 300 12.36 4.01 5.44
C THR A 300 12.07 2.52 5.27
N HIS A 301 10.85 2.10 5.61
CA HIS A 301 10.36 0.73 5.35
C HIS A 301 9.43 0.71 4.14
N PHE A 302 8.55 1.71 4.06
CA PHE A 302 7.61 1.84 2.95
C PHE A 302 7.56 3.26 2.40
N ALA A 303 7.13 3.33 1.16
CA ALA A 303 6.81 4.53 0.43
C ALA A 303 5.36 4.44 -0.04
N ILE A 304 4.53 5.41 0.32
CA ILE A 304 3.16 5.54 -0.17
C ILE A 304 3.23 6.24 -1.52
N VAL A 305 3.08 5.46 -2.59
CA VAL A 305 3.20 5.95 -3.96
C VAL A 305 1.93 6.70 -4.36
N LYS A 306 0.78 6.11 -4.07
CA LYS A 306 -0.53 6.64 -4.45
C LYS A 306 -1.60 6.13 -3.49
N ILE A 307 -2.58 6.97 -3.18
CA ILE A 307 -3.86 6.52 -2.61
C ILE A 307 -4.94 6.88 -3.60
N TRP A 308 -5.78 5.93 -3.96
CA TRP A 308 -6.79 6.12 -4.99
C TRP A 308 -8.10 5.44 -4.62
N TYR A 309 -9.20 5.96 -5.14
CA TYR A 309 -10.54 5.46 -4.91
C TYR A 309 -11.12 4.95 -6.22
N GLY A 310 -11.75 3.77 -6.17
CA GLY A 310 -12.39 3.14 -7.31
C GLY A 310 -13.29 1.99 -6.87
N PHE A 311 -14.38 1.75 -7.60
CA PHE A 311 -15.36 0.70 -7.30
C PHE A 311 -15.90 0.68 -5.85
N GLY A 312 -16.02 1.85 -5.22
CA GLY A 312 -16.54 1.94 -3.86
C GLY A 312 -15.52 1.60 -2.77
N THR A 313 -14.24 1.39 -3.10
CA THR A 313 -13.17 1.10 -2.15
C THR A 313 -12.00 2.06 -2.29
N LEU A 314 -11.29 2.29 -1.19
CA LEU A 314 -10.05 3.04 -1.19
C LEU A 314 -8.88 2.06 -1.31
N HIS A 315 -7.85 2.43 -2.04
CA HIS A 315 -6.70 1.61 -2.33
C HIS A 315 -5.43 2.41 -2.04
N MET A 316 -4.40 1.75 -1.52
CA MET A 316 -3.12 2.37 -1.23
C MET A 316 -1.98 1.57 -1.86
N ASP A 317 -1.26 2.19 -2.79
CA ASP A 317 -0.09 1.62 -3.45
C ASP A 317 1.15 1.90 -2.60
N LEU A 318 1.77 0.83 -2.12
CA LEU A 318 2.97 0.85 -1.29
C LEU A 318 4.16 0.30 -2.08
N ALA A 319 5.29 1.00 -2.01
CA ALA A 319 6.58 0.52 -2.46
C ALA A 319 7.45 0.17 -1.25
N ASN A 320 8.04 -1.02 -1.23
CA ASN A 320 8.97 -1.42 -0.18
C ASN A 320 10.35 -0.79 -0.45
N TRP A 321 10.96 -0.19 0.57
CA TRP A 321 12.26 0.45 0.40
C TRP A 321 13.34 -0.57 0.01
N GLY A 322 13.89 -0.42 -1.19
CA GLY A 322 14.88 -1.34 -1.75
C GLY A 322 14.31 -2.46 -2.64
N ASN A 323 12.98 -2.53 -2.82
CA ASN A 323 12.35 -3.40 -3.79
C ASN A 323 11.50 -2.56 -4.77
N PRO A 324 11.75 -2.61 -6.09
CA PRO A 324 10.98 -1.86 -7.08
C PRO A 324 9.51 -2.31 -7.18
N ASN A 325 9.13 -3.43 -6.56
CA ASN A 325 7.76 -3.92 -6.60
C ASN A 325 6.85 -3.08 -5.69
N CYS A 326 5.89 -2.42 -6.32
CA CYS A 326 4.73 -1.86 -5.65
C CYS A 326 3.72 -2.98 -5.34
N PHE A 327 2.96 -2.84 -4.25
CA PHE A 327 1.79 -3.65 -3.99
C PHE A 327 0.64 -2.75 -3.52
N THR A 328 -0.57 -3.12 -3.91
CA THR A 328 -1.79 -2.40 -3.53
C THR A 328 -2.41 -3.04 -2.30
N VAL A 329 -2.82 -2.21 -1.35
CA VAL A 329 -3.60 -2.57 -0.18
C VAL A 329 -5.01 -2.04 -0.37
N ASP A 330 -6.00 -2.95 -0.34
CA ASP A 330 -7.41 -2.57 -0.37
C ASP A 330 -7.86 -2.17 1.03
N LEU A 331 -8.52 -1.02 1.11
CA LEU A 331 -9.03 -0.42 2.33
C LEU A 331 -10.55 -0.37 2.29
N LYS A 332 -11.17 -0.74 3.39
CA LYS A 332 -12.61 -0.59 3.63
C LYS A 332 -12.85 0.57 4.56
N MET A 333 -13.99 1.22 4.35
CA MET A 333 -14.48 2.27 5.23
C MET A 333 -14.75 1.68 6.63
N ASP A 334 -14.20 2.32 7.65
CA ASP A 334 -14.32 1.95 9.05
C ASP A 334 -14.22 3.21 9.93
N ASP A 335 -15.36 3.84 10.19
CA ASP A 335 -15.46 5.03 11.05
C ASP A 335 -15.15 4.77 12.53
N SER A 336 -14.95 3.50 12.91
CA SER A 336 -14.43 3.17 14.24
C SER A 336 -12.92 3.38 14.34
N VAL A 337 -12.22 3.51 13.20
CA VAL A 337 -10.78 3.81 13.17
C VAL A 337 -10.54 5.15 13.85
N LYS A 338 -9.80 5.07 14.94
CA LYS A 338 -9.23 6.22 15.62
C LYS A 338 -7.72 6.08 15.52
N ILE A 339 -7.09 7.07 14.90
CA ILE A 339 -5.65 7.24 14.93
C ILE A 339 -5.40 8.33 15.96
N ALA A 340 -4.90 7.94 17.13
CA ALA A 340 -4.46 8.91 18.13
C ALA A 340 -3.46 9.84 17.46
N ASP A 341 -3.58 11.14 17.72
CA ASP A 341 -2.55 12.07 17.30
C ASP A 341 -1.39 11.89 18.28
N PRO A 342 -0.24 11.32 17.87
CA PRO A 342 0.89 11.20 18.78
C PRO A 342 1.43 12.58 19.18
N GLU A 343 1.06 13.67 18.47
CA GLU A 343 1.36 15.04 18.94
C GLU A 343 0.40 15.57 20.00
N ALA A 344 -0.75 14.91 20.23
CA ALA A 344 -1.66 15.29 21.32
C ALA A 344 -1.26 14.69 22.67
N GLU A 345 -0.33 13.73 22.69
CA GLU A 345 0.31 13.37 23.94
C GLU A 345 1.22 14.51 24.40
N PRO A 346 1.17 14.91 25.69
CA PRO A 346 2.05 15.95 26.19
C PRO A 346 3.49 15.55 25.91
N LYS A 347 4.13 16.24 24.95
CA LYS A 347 5.52 16.00 24.57
C LYS A 347 6.34 15.92 25.85
N ALA A 348 6.94 14.76 26.10
CA ALA A 348 7.65 14.52 27.33
C ALA A 348 8.76 15.59 27.46
N GLY A 349 8.67 16.39 28.52
CA GLY A 349 9.50 17.55 28.70
C GLY A 349 9.76 17.83 30.17
N TRP A 350 10.59 18.83 30.41
CA TRP A 350 11.07 19.15 31.74
C TRP A 350 10.04 19.89 32.57
N THR A 351 10.18 19.80 33.88
CA THR A 351 9.50 20.69 34.82
C THR A 351 10.48 21.80 35.20
N CYS A 352 10.06 23.05 35.07
CA CYS A 352 10.86 24.19 35.48
C CYS A 352 10.87 24.31 37.00
N ASP A 353 12.03 24.22 37.64
CA ASP A 353 12.17 24.33 39.11
C ASP A 353 11.73 25.69 39.66
N ASN A 354 11.89 26.76 38.87
CA ASN A 354 11.55 28.12 39.30
C ASN A 354 10.04 28.41 39.33
N CYS A 355 9.27 27.95 38.33
CA CYS A 355 7.86 28.31 38.18
C CYS A 355 6.89 27.12 38.07
N GLY A 356 7.38 25.88 38.07
CA GLY A 356 6.57 24.66 37.98
C GLY A 356 5.97 24.37 36.60
N ALA A 357 6.31 25.14 35.55
CA ALA A 357 5.84 24.87 34.20
C ALA A 357 6.36 23.51 33.72
N THR A 358 5.47 22.63 33.24
CA THR A 358 5.79 21.28 32.79
C THR A 358 5.98 21.21 31.27
N ASN A 359 6.43 20.07 30.76
CA ASN A 359 6.60 19.76 29.33
C ASN A 359 7.50 20.75 28.57
N GLN A 360 8.46 21.35 29.28
CA GLN A 360 9.41 22.27 28.68
C GLN A 360 10.37 21.51 27.76
N THR A 361 10.62 22.02 26.56
CA THR A 361 11.46 21.32 25.58
C THR A 361 12.88 21.85 25.48
N GLU A 362 13.09 23.11 25.82
CA GLU A 362 14.36 23.82 25.66
C GLU A 362 15.22 23.80 26.94
N ASP A 363 16.40 24.43 26.89
CA ASP A 363 17.26 24.65 28.06
C ASP A 363 16.75 25.77 28.98
N LYS A 364 15.79 26.57 28.50
CA LYS A 364 15.16 27.66 29.25
C LYS A 364 13.65 27.47 29.31
N CYS A 365 13.05 27.82 30.44
CA CYS A 365 11.61 27.78 30.62
C CYS A 365 10.92 28.83 29.73
N SER A 366 9.90 28.41 28.97
CA SER A 366 9.10 29.28 28.11
C SER A 366 8.32 30.34 28.89
N GLU A 367 7.94 30.02 30.13
CA GLU A 367 7.09 30.88 30.96
C GLU A 367 7.89 31.93 31.74
N CYS A 368 9.04 31.55 32.32
CA CYS A 368 9.81 32.44 33.21
C CYS A 368 11.24 32.73 32.76
N GLY A 369 11.73 32.09 31.69
CA GLY A 369 13.08 32.30 31.15
C GLY A 369 14.23 31.74 31.99
N ALA A 370 13.95 31.10 33.13
CA ALA A 370 14.96 30.44 33.97
C ALA A 370 15.58 29.24 33.25
N ASP A 371 16.85 28.97 33.52
CA ASP A 371 17.54 27.77 33.02
C ASP A 371 16.94 26.52 33.66
N ILE A 372 16.74 25.48 32.86
CA ILE A 372 16.21 24.19 33.31
C ILE A 372 17.36 23.29 33.72
N ILE A 373 17.38 22.88 34.99
CA ILE A 373 18.38 21.96 35.53
C ILE A 373 18.01 20.54 35.10
N LYS A 374 18.97 19.84 34.47
CA LYS A 374 18.79 18.48 33.96
C LYS A 374 19.70 17.53 34.74
N GLU A 375 19.14 16.74 35.63
CA GLU A 375 19.88 15.72 36.36
C GLU A 375 19.99 14.46 35.50
N GLN A 376 21.07 14.34 34.74
CA GLN A 376 21.34 13.16 33.92
C GLN A 376 21.74 11.98 34.82
N LEU A 377 21.06 10.85 34.66
CA LEU A 377 21.35 9.60 35.39
C LEU A 377 22.13 8.60 34.55
N PHE A 378 21.83 8.52 33.25
CA PHE A 378 22.50 7.62 32.32
C PHE A 378 22.74 8.30 30.98
N GLY A 379 23.84 7.95 30.32
CA GLY A 379 24.13 8.37 28.94
C GLY A 379 24.76 7.23 28.17
N ILE A 380 24.11 6.81 27.10
CA ILE A 380 24.48 5.68 26.25
C ILE A 380 24.62 6.21 24.84
N SER A 381 25.73 5.92 24.17
CA SER A 381 25.89 6.32 22.78
C SER A 381 26.77 5.38 22.01
N GLU A 382 26.50 5.26 20.71
CA GLU A 382 27.32 4.56 19.76
C GLU A 382 27.70 5.51 18.64
N TYR A 383 28.99 5.55 18.33
CA TYR A 383 29.50 6.22 17.14
C TYR A 383 30.10 5.18 16.20
N ALA A 384 29.44 4.97 15.06
CA ALA A 384 29.92 4.10 14.00
C ALA A 384 30.47 4.95 12.85
N THR A 385 31.75 4.75 12.51
CA THR A 385 32.46 5.41 11.39
C THR A 385 32.06 4.87 10.02
N CYS A 386 30.83 4.37 9.86
CA CYS A 386 30.30 3.97 8.56
C CYS A 386 30.00 5.20 7.68
N MET A 387 29.76 5.00 6.38
CA MET A 387 29.41 6.08 5.45
C MET A 387 27.97 5.86 4.93
N PRO A 388 26.98 6.68 5.34
CA PRO A 388 27.10 7.85 6.24
C PRO A 388 27.34 7.47 7.71
N PRO A 389 27.99 8.33 8.52
CA PRO A 389 28.21 8.08 9.94
C PRO A 389 26.88 7.88 10.66
N ARG A 390 26.82 6.84 11.50
CA ARG A 390 25.67 6.61 12.37
C ARG A 390 26.05 7.02 13.79
N GLN A 391 25.22 7.88 14.36
CA GLN A 391 25.27 8.24 15.77
C GLN A 391 23.94 7.87 16.39
N GLU A 392 23.97 6.96 17.35
CA GLU A 392 22.82 6.65 18.19
C GLU A 392 23.15 7.11 19.61
N SER A 393 22.23 7.83 20.24
CA SER A 393 22.40 8.27 21.62
C SER A 393 21.09 8.21 22.37
N LEU A 394 21.16 7.68 23.59
CA LEU A 394 20.08 7.61 24.56
C LEU A 394 20.58 8.21 25.88
N PHE A 395 19.87 9.22 26.37
CA PHE A 395 20.13 9.85 27.66
C PHE A 395 18.93 9.66 28.57
N VAL A 396 19.16 9.38 29.84
CA VAL A 396 18.11 9.24 30.85
C VAL A 396 18.32 10.29 31.92
N TYR A 397 17.26 11.04 32.20
CA TYR A 397 17.29 12.13 33.15
C TYR A 397 16.23 11.96 34.22
N ARG A 398 16.52 12.40 35.43
CA ARG A 398 15.55 12.46 36.52
C ARG A 398 14.61 13.64 36.30
N ILE A 399 13.32 13.40 36.46
CA ILE A 399 12.29 14.45 36.50
C ILE A 399 11.78 14.58 37.93
N ASP A 400 11.46 13.44 38.56
CA ASP A 400 11.11 13.34 39.97
C ASP A 400 11.44 11.93 40.50
N ASP A 401 11.05 11.61 41.73
CA ASP A 401 11.33 10.32 42.39
C ASP A 401 10.64 9.11 41.72
N LYS A 402 9.66 9.35 40.85
CA LYS A 402 8.84 8.31 40.21
C LYS A 402 9.00 8.28 38.68
N LYS A 403 9.43 9.38 38.08
CA LYS A 403 9.49 9.57 36.63
C LYS A 403 10.87 9.96 36.15
N LEU A 404 11.27 9.32 35.06
CA LEU A 404 12.45 9.64 34.29
C LEU A 404 12.05 10.09 32.89
N LEU A 405 12.86 10.96 32.30
CA LEU A 405 12.77 11.36 30.90
C LEU A 405 13.90 10.69 30.13
N VAL A 406 13.54 9.89 29.13
CA VAL A 406 14.51 9.34 28.19
C VAL A 406 14.49 10.18 26.93
N VAL A 407 15.68 10.52 26.43
CA VAL A 407 15.89 11.24 25.17
C VAL A 407 16.70 10.34 24.24
N ARG A 408 16.07 9.86 23.16
CA ARG A 408 16.71 9.02 22.13
C ARG A 408 16.54 9.67 20.76
N ASN A 409 17.64 9.99 20.08
CA ASN A 409 17.60 10.58 18.72
C ASN A 409 16.60 11.76 18.57
N LYS A 410 16.52 12.65 19.57
CA LYS A 410 15.57 13.79 19.73
C LYS A 410 14.14 13.42 20.17
N GLN A 411 13.74 12.17 20.10
CA GLN A 411 12.49 11.68 20.68
C GLN A 411 12.59 11.68 22.20
N ARG A 412 11.45 11.89 22.86
CA ARG A 412 11.37 12.02 24.32
C ARG A 412 10.20 11.20 24.82
N PHE A 413 10.43 10.40 25.85
CA PHE A 413 9.39 9.58 26.47
C PHE A 413 9.64 9.46 27.97
N PHE A 414 8.56 9.34 28.74
CA PHE A 414 8.66 9.10 30.17
C PHE A 414 8.77 7.60 30.47
N ILE A 415 9.58 7.24 31.45
CA ILE A 415 9.61 5.89 32.03
C ILE A 415 9.55 5.97 33.56
N THR A 416 9.26 4.85 34.20
CA THR A 416 9.19 4.74 35.66
C THR A 416 10.59 4.68 36.28
N ALA A 417 10.77 5.31 37.44
CA ALA A 417 12.05 5.34 38.15
C ALA A 417 12.49 3.98 38.75
N ASP A 418 11.60 2.99 38.77
CA ASP A 418 11.92 1.61 39.18
C ASP A 418 12.94 0.92 38.25
N VAL A 419 13.14 1.44 37.04
CA VAL A 419 14.15 0.98 36.08
C VAL A 419 15.59 1.27 36.53
N ILE A 420 15.79 2.18 37.50
CA ILE A 420 17.13 2.60 37.93
C ILE A 420 17.91 1.42 38.50
N GLU A 421 17.30 0.63 39.41
CA GLU A 421 18.02 -0.48 40.04
C GLU A 421 18.40 -1.58 39.02
N PRO A 422 17.50 -2.05 38.14
CA PRO A 422 17.88 -2.95 37.04
C PRO A 422 18.98 -2.37 36.14
N ALA A 423 18.96 -1.07 35.84
CA ALA A 423 20.03 -0.42 35.08
C ALA A 423 21.36 -0.45 35.84
N MET A 424 21.35 -0.19 37.15
CA MET A 424 22.54 -0.28 38.00
C MET A 424 23.05 -1.71 38.16
N GLU A 425 22.16 -2.71 38.19
CA GLU A 425 22.56 -4.12 38.15
C GLU A 425 23.32 -4.45 36.86
N ILE A 426 22.91 -3.91 35.71
CA ILE A 426 23.65 -4.05 34.44
C ILE A 426 25.04 -3.39 34.54
N ILE A 427 25.12 -2.17 35.12
CA ILE A 427 26.41 -1.49 35.35
C ILE A 427 27.36 -2.38 36.18
N ARG A 428 26.89 -2.94 37.30
CA ARG A 428 27.69 -3.83 38.17
C ARG A 428 28.05 -5.15 37.49
N LYS A 429 27.12 -5.76 36.76
CA LYS A 429 27.31 -7.02 36.02
C LYS A 429 28.46 -6.94 35.03
N TYR A 430 28.60 -5.79 34.36
CA TYR A 430 29.66 -5.54 33.37
C TYR A 430 30.87 -4.82 33.96
N GLU A 431 30.94 -4.71 35.30
CA GLU A 431 32.01 -4.06 36.07
C GLU A 431 32.28 -2.60 35.69
N ILE A 432 31.28 -1.92 35.12
CA ILE A 432 31.38 -0.53 34.68
C ILE A 432 31.61 0.42 35.86
N ASP A 433 31.18 0.01 37.05
CA ASP A 433 31.42 0.67 38.33
C ASP A 433 32.87 0.60 38.83
N LYS A 434 33.71 -0.23 38.22
CA LYS A 434 35.15 -0.33 38.53
C LYS A 434 36.01 0.56 37.62
N TRP A 435 35.43 1.57 36.97
CA TRP A 435 36.09 2.36 35.91
C TRP A 435 37.43 2.97 36.35
N GLU A 436 37.62 3.35 37.62
CA GLU A 436 38.90 3.88 38.12
C GLU A 436 40.07 2.90 37.94
N GLN A 437 39.81 1.59 37.94
CA GLN A 437 40.83 0.55 37.72
C GLN A 437 41.28 0.45 36.26
N TYR A 438 40.49 1.01 35.35
CA TYR A 438 40.68 0.90 33.90
C TYR A 438 41.00 2.25 33.23
N LYS A 439 40.80 3.38 33.93
CA LYS A 439 41.01 4.73 33.39
C LYS A 439 42.42 4.96 32.82
N ASP A 440 43.44 4.28 33.33
CA ASP A 440 44.83 4.43 32.89
C ASP A 440 45.23 3.45 31.78
N LYS A 441 44.35 2.50 31.40
CA LYS A 441 44.62 1.47 30.37
C LYS A 441 44.18 1.90 28.97
N MET A 442 43.84 3.17 28.76
CA MET A 442 43.31 3.66 27.48
C MET A 442 44.34 3.51 26.36
N THR A 443 44.07 2.63 25.40
CA THR A 443 44.81 2.59 24.14
C THR A 443 43.97 3.30 23.09
N GLY A 444 44.53 4.35 22.47
CA GLY A 444 43.86 5.25 21.53
C GLY A 444 43.57 4.62 20.17
N LEU A 445 42.82 3.52 20.13
CA LEU A 445 42.39 2.87 18.90
C LEU A 445 41.04 3.44 18.42
N MET A 446 41.06 3.98 17.20
CA MET A 446 39.89 4.53 16.51
C MET A 446 39.13 3.43 15.77
N GLY A 447 37.84 3.28 16.06
CA GLY A 447 36.91 2.49 15.26
C GLY A 447 35.76 1.93 16.11
N GLY A 448 34.57 2.49 15.97
CA GLY A 448 33.32 1.98 16.57
C GLY A 448 33.32 1.94 18.10
N CYS A 449 33.02 3.07 18.75
CA CYS A 449 33.03 3.14 20.21
C CYS A 449 31.59 3.23 20.73
N GLN A 450 31.16 2.20 21.46
CA GLN A 450 30.00 2.29 22.33
C GLN A 450 30.46 2.90 23.66
N TYR A 451 29.65 3.81 24.21
CA TYR A 451 29.89 4.53 25.44
C TYR A 451 28.74 4.30 26.39
N VAL A 452 29.07 4.05 27.65
CA VAL A 452 28.11 3.98 28.75
C VAL A 452 28.60 4.89 29.86
N SER A 453 27.71 5.77 30.32
CA SER A 453 27.90 6.66 31.45
C SER A 453 26.71 6.59 32.39
N TYR A 454 26.95 6.74 33.68
CA TYR A 454 25.93 6.71 34.71
C TYR A 454 26.30 7.65 35.87
N PHE A 455 25.31 8.08 36.65
CA PHE A 455 25.50 8.88 37.85
C PHE A 455 25.77 7.96 39.04
N ASP A 456 26.93 8.10 39.68
CA ASP A 456 27.36 7.24 40.80
C ASP A 456 26.84 7.69 42.18
N GLY A 457 26.11 8.80 42.23
CA GLY A 457 25.66 9.46 43.46
C GLY A 457 26.36 10.80 43.71
N GLU A 458 27.53 11.02 43.13
CA GLU A 458 28.30 12.26 43.26
C GLU A 458 28.51 12.94 41.90
N LYS A 459 28.77 12.17 40.84
CA LYS A 459 29.10 12.68 39.50
C LYS A 459 28.72 11.69 38.40
N MET A 460 28.74 12.17 37.17
CA MET A 460 28.70 11.30 36.00
C MET A 460 30.06 10.61 35.82
N VAL A 461 30.04 9.29 35.74
CA VAL A 461 31.19 8.45 35.40
C VAL A 461 30.86 7.61 34.16
N GLY A 462 31.87 7.15 33.43
CA GLY A 462 31.62 6.39 32.21
C GLY A 462 32.87 5.84 31.57
N THR A 463 32.65 4.95 30.61
CA THR A 463 33.71 4.23 29.89
C THR A 463 33.23 3.88 28.48
N SER A 464 34.12 3.33 27.68
CA SER A 464 33.85 2.92 26.30
C SER A 464 34.36 1.51 26.02
N THR A 465 33.92 0.92 24.92
CA THR A 465 34.42 -0.39 24.44
C THR A 465 35.94 -0.43 24.27
N ASN A 466 36.60 0.71 24.07
CA ASN A 466 38.06 0.81 24.00
C ASN A 466 38.74 0.64 25.35
N ASN A 467 38.04 1.01 26.43
CA ASN A 467 38.60 1.04 27.78
C ASN A 467 38.23 -0.19 28.58
N MET A 468 37.02 -0.73 28.37
CA MET A 468 36.52 -1.90 29.09
C MET A 468 35.77 -2.84 28.14
N PRO A 469 36.16 -4.13 28.04
CA PRO A 469 35.47 -5.10 27.18
C PRO A 469 33.98 -5.28 27.51
N GLY A 470 33.58 -5.03 28.77
CA GLY A 470 32.19 -5.16 29.23
C GLY A 470 31.23 -4.09 28.69
N VAL A 471 31.72 -2.96 28.16
CA VAL A 471 30.85 -1.84 27.75
C VAL A 471 29.88 -2.22 26.66
N GLY A 472 30.30 -3.05 25.70
CA GLY A 472 29.39 -3.44 24.61
C GLY A 472 28.21 -4.27 25.08
N GLY A 473 28.42 -5.13 26.09
CA GLY A 473 27.32 -5.87 26.71
C GLY A 473 26.40 -4.96 27.51
N ALA A 474 26.97 -4.05 28.31
CA ALA A 474 26.20 -3.06 29.07
C ALA A 474 25.38 -2.13 28.16
N TYR A 475 25.97 -1.66 27.05
CA TYR A 475 25.32 -0.82 26.05
C TYR A 475 24.05 -1.50 25.53
N ASN A 476 24.15 -2.74 25.06
CA ASN A 476 23.02 -3.46 24.48
C ASN A 476 21.92 -3.74 25.51
N GLU A 477 22.28 -4.21 26.70
CA GLU A 477 21.29 -4.51 27.75
C GLU A 477 20.59 -3.26 28.28
N LEU A 478 21.31 -2.15 28.47
CA LEU A 478 20.69 -0.89 28.90
C LEU A 478 19.81 -0.30 27.80
N MET A 479 20.25 -0.33 26.53
CA MET A 479 19.44 0.13 25.39
C MET A 479 18.13 -0.66 25.31
N MET A 480 18.19 -1.98 25.45
CA MET A 480 17.01 -2.84 25.50
C MET A 480 16.12 -2.52 26.72
N LEU A 481 16.70 -2.34 27.90
CA LEU A 481 15.96 -2.04 29.13
C LEU A 481 15.16 -0.73 29.00
N PHE A 482 15.80 0.36 28.58
CA PHE A 482 15.12 1.66 28.48
C PHE A 482 14.09 1.70 27.34
N THR A 483 14.38 1.05 26.21
CA THR A 483 13.44 0.95 25.09
C THR A 483 12.25 0.03 25.41
N ALA A 484 12.43 -1.01 26.22
CA ALA A 484 11.32 -1.87 26.64
C ALA A 484 10.36 -1.16 27.60
N GLN A 485 10.86 -0.25 28.44
CA GLN A 485 10.03 0.52 29.36
C GLN A 485 9.27 1.65 28.67
N SER A 486 9.83 2.23 27.60
CA SER A 486 9.13 3.29 26.84
C SER A 486 7.80 2.83 26.28
N LYS A 487 7.74 1.57 25.81
CA LYS A 487 6.54 0.95 25.24
C LYS A 487 5.44 0.61 26.26
N ARG A 488 5.70 0.72 27.57
CA ARG A 488 4.73 0.35 28.63
C ARG A 488 3.95 1.54 29.19
N VAL A 489 4.40 2.76 28.89
CA VAL A 489 3.82 4.00 29.43
C VAL A 489 2.81 4.62 28.45
N GLU A 490 2.85 4.20 27.18
CA GLU A 490 1.76 4.32 26.20
C GLU A 490 0.60 3.38 26.57
#